data_AF-A0A0H5CRV8-F1
#
_entry.id   AF-A0A0H5CRV8-F1
#
_cell.length_a   1.000
_cell.length_b   1.000
_cell.length_c   1.000
_cell.angle_alpha   90.00
_cell.angle_beta   90.00
_cell.angle_gamma   90.00
#
_symmetry.space_group_name_H-M   'P 1'
#
loop_
_entity.id
_entity.type
_entity.pdbx_description
1 polymer ?
#
loop_
_entity_poly.entity_id
_entity_poly.type
_entity_poly.pdbx_seq_one_letter_code
_entity_poly.pdbx_strand_id
1 'polypeptide(L)'
;MGVLFSGGCATGTEQARDEATGLARSRAKALPDKVNGMLSAPAAPSGDVELLAYLESELPTSPDFALFGKESDGGRVRLRVAIAAQGVGSGVAGGQVFERVRVCVEVTGTRGVNPRAEVHDTACDDQAIPGQGGIPTVPLD
;
A
#
# COMPACT_ATOMS: atom_id res chain seq x y z
N MET A 1 -28.82 23.50 -35.45
CA MET A 1 -27.72 23.90 -34.55
C MET A 1 -27.53 22.77 -33.55
N GLY A 2 -26.57 21.88 -33.82
CA GLY A 2 -26.24 20.78 -32.92
C GLY A 2 -25.22 21.26 -31.90
N VAL A 3 -25.56 21.14 -30.62
CA VAL A 3 -24.59 21.31 -29.54
C VAL A 3 -24.17 19.90 -29.13
N LEU A 4 -22.91 19.59 -29.40
CA LEU A 4 -22.26 18.33 -29.13
C LEU A 4 -22.13 18.16 -27.60
N PHE A 5 -22.88 17.21 -27.04
CA PHE A 5 -22.58 16.67 -25.71
C PHE A 5 -21.31 15.82 -25.82
N SER A 6 -20.15 16.44 -25.57
CA SER A 6 -18.85 15.76 -25.55
C SER A 6 -18.19 16.04 -24.20
N GLY A 7 -18.48 15.17 -23.23
CA GLY A 7 -18.00 15.30 -21.86
C GLY A 7 -18.42 14.13 -20.96
N GLY A 8 -18.10 12.91 -21.40
CA GLY A 8 -17.89 11.69 -20.61
C GLY A 8 -18.79 11.39 -19.40
N CYS A 9 -19.72 10.45 -19.59
CA CYS A 9 -20.31 9.67 -18.50
C CYS A 9 -19.24 8.82 -17.80
N ALA A 10 -18.66 9.32 -16.72
CA ALA A 10 -17.80 8.53 -15.87
C ALA A 10 -18.06 8.92 -14.41
N THR A 11 -19.18 8.45 -13.85
CA THR A 11 -19.80 9.11 -12.68
C THR A 11 -19.79 8.29 -11.38
N GLY A 12 -19.54 6.98 -11.43
CA GLY A 12 -19.52 6.14 -10.23
C GLY A 12 -18.24 5.33 -10.09
N THR A 13 -17.84 4.64 -11.16
CA THR A 13 -16.64 3.80 -11.16
C THR A 13 -15.35 4.60 -10.98
N GLU A 14 -15.21 5.76 -11.65
CA GLU A 14 -14.04 6.62 -11.46
C GLU A 14 -13.96 7.18 -10.05
N GLN A 15 -15.09 7.67 -9.51
CA GLN A 15 -15.16 8.12 -8.11
C GLN A 15 -14.75 7.02 -7.13
N ALA A 16 -15.27 5.80 -7.31
CA ALA A 16 -14.93 4.66 -6.46
C ALA A 16 -13.43 4.33 -6.55
N ARG A 17 -12.84 4.41 -7.76
CA ARG A 17 -11.42 4.16 -7.98
C ARG A 17 -10.53 5.24 -7.36
N ASP A 18 -10.92 6.51 -7.46
CA ASP A 18 -10.18 7.63 -6.86
C ASP A 18 -10.22 7.56 -5.34
N GLU A 19 -11.37 7.24 -4.75
CA GLU A 19 -11.49 7.00 -3.31
C GLU A 19 -10.63 5.80 -2.88
N ALA A 20 -10.71 4.67 -3.59
CA ALA A 20 -9.87 3.51 -3.32
C ALA A 20 -8.37 3.87 -3.34
N THR A 21 -7.95 4.63 -4.35
CA THR A 21 -6.56 5.09 -4.49
C THR A 21 -6.16 6.01 -3.34
N GLY A 22 -7.02 6.97 -2.98
CA GLY A 22 -6.80 7.89 -1.86
C GLY A 22 -6.65 7.16 -0.52
N LEU A 23 -7.51 6.18 -0.26
CA LEU A 23 -7.45 5.33 0.93
C LEU A 23 -6.18 4.49 0.98
N ALA A 24 -5.82 3.84 -0.13
CA ALA A 24 -4.60 3.03 -0.23
C ALA A 24 -3.35 3.90 0.01
N ARG A 25 -3.29 5.10 -0.57
CA ARG A 25 -2.20 6.07 -0.35
C ARG A 25 -2.15 6.61 1.08
N SER A 26 -3.30 6.89 1.69
CA SER A 26 -3.35 7.31 3.09
C SER A 26 -2.78 6.25 4.02
N ARG A 27 -3.12 4.97 3.79
CA ARG A 27 -2.54 3.83 4.50
C ARG A 27 -1.03 3.71 4.26
N ALA A 28 -0.57 3.88 3.02
CA ALA A 28 0.86 3.84 2.67
C ALA A 28 1.66 4.93 3.42
N LYS A 29 1.12 6.15 3.50
CA LYS A 29 1.75 7.28 4.20
C LYS A 29 1.93 7.06 5.70
N ALA A 30 1.15 6.17 6.32
CA ALA A 30 1.28 5.83 7.73
C ALA A 30 2.35 4.76 8.01
N LEU A 31 2.88 4.09 6.98
CA LEU A 31 3.84 3.01 7.17
C LEU A 31 5.20 3.46 7.74
N PRO A 32 5.78 4.60 7.33
CA PRO A 32 7.03 5.08 7.93
C PRO A 32 6.94 5.20 9.46
N ASP A 33 5.88 5.77 9.99
CA ASP A 33 5.70 5.93 11.44
C ASP A 33 5.59 4.58 12.15
N LYS A 34 4.84 3.64 11.57
CA LYS A 34 4.73 2.28 12.10
C LYS A 34 6.10 1.57 12.08
N VAL A 35 6.84 1.65 10.97
CA VAL A 35 8.17 1.04 10.83
C VAL A 35 9.18 1.70 11.77
N ASN A 36 9.14 3.01 11.94
CA ASN A 36 9.95 3.72 12.93
C ASN A 36 9.66 3.22 14.35
N GLY A 37 8.39 3.06 14.72
CA GLY A 37 8.01 2.50 16.01
C GLY A 37 8.59 1.10 16.23
N MET A 38 8.52 0.23 15.22
CA MET A 38 9.10 -1.12 15.29
C MET A 38 10.63 -1.11 15.36
N LEU A 39 11.30 -0.27 14.57
CA LEU A 39 12.76 -0.19 14.49
C LEU A 39 13.42 0.49 15.70
N SER A 40 12.65 1.26 16.48
CA SER A 40 13.09 1.86 17.75
C SER A 40 12.63 1.07 18.97
N ALA A 41 11.83 0.02 18.78
CA ALA A 41 11.30 -0.78 19.89
C ALA A 41 12.44 -1.48 20.66
N PRO A 42 12.42 -1.50 22.00
CA PRO A 42 13.40 -2.24 22.80
C PRO A 42 13.45 -3.74 22.49
N ALA A 43 12.34 -4.29 21.98
CA ALA A 43 12.21 -5.69 21.57
C ALA A 43 12.76 -5.97 20.16
N ALA A 44 13.15 -4.94 19.40
CA ALA A 44 13.67 -5.12 18.04
C ALA A 44 14.99 -5.89 18.07
N PRO A 45 15.09 -7.05 17.39
CA PRO A 45 16.30 -7.86 17.41
C PRO A 45 17.51 -7.13 16.82
N SER A 46 18.72 -7.49 17.28
CA SER A 46 20.00 -6.99 16.75
C SER A 46 20.48 -7.78 15.52
N GLY A 47 20.03 -9.02 15.34
CA GLY A 47 20.29 -9.82 14.14
C GLY A 47 19.37 -9.45 12.98
N ASP A 48 19.89 -9.52 11.76
CA ASP A 48 19.19 -9.14 10.54
C ASP A 48 18.05 -10.12 10.19
N VAL A 49 18.29 -11.42 10.32
CA VAL A 49 17.27 -12.46 10.08
C VAL A 49 16.14 -12.35 11.10
N GLU A 50 16.47 -12.19 12.37
CA GLU A 50 15.52 -12.05 13.46
C GLU A 50 14.73 -10.74 13.33
N LEU A 51 15.36 -9.66 12.89
CA LEU A 51 14.66 -8.40 12.62
C LEU A 51 13.61 -8.57 11.51
N LEU A 52 13.97 -9.24 10.41
CA LEU A 52 13.03 -9.48 9.31
C LEU A 52 11.85 -10.36 9.76
N ALA A 53 12.10 -11.36 10.62
CA ALA A 53 11.04 -12.17 11.21
C ALA A 53 10.15 -11.37 12.17
N TYR A 54 10.75 -10.49 12.98
CA TYR A 54 10.04 -9.57 13.87
C TYR A 54 9.12 -8.63 13.08
N LEU A 55 9.64 -7.96 12.06
CA LEU A 55 8.87 -7.04 11.21
C LEU A 55 7.70 -7.75 10.51
N GLU A 56 7.91 -8.99 10.05
CA GLU A 56 6.85 -9.80 9.45
C GLU A 56 5.74 -10.15 10.45
N SER A 57 6.10 -10.43 11.70
CA SER A 57 5.11 -10.74 12.75
C SER A 57 4.25 -9.52 13.13
N GLU A 58 4.82 -8.31 13.08
CA GLU A 58 4.15 -7.05 13.40
C GLU A 58 3.37 -6.45 12.20
N LEU A 59 3.70 -6.89 10.99
CA LEU A 59 3.04 -6.54 9.73
C LEU A 59 2.37 -7.78 9.11
N PRO A 60 1.34 -8.35 9.77
CA PRO A 60 0.70 -9.56 9.26
C PRO A 60 0.08 -9.31 7.89
N THR A 61 0.25 -10.30 7.00
CA THR A 61 -0.37 -10.28 5.68
C THR A 61 -1.88 -10.45 5.82
N SER A 62 -2.63 -9.59 5.15
CA SER A 62 -4.09 -9.57 5.08
C SER A 62 -4.52 -9.33 3.62
N PRO A 63 -5.82 -9.51 3.28
CA PRO A 63 -6.31 -9.18 1.95
C PRO A 63 -6.14 -7.71 1.55
N ASP A 64 -5.89 -6.79 2.49
CA ASP A 64 -5.68 -5.38 2.18
C ASP A 64 -4.23 -4.94 2.33
N PHE A 65 -3.34 -5.85 2.73
CA PHE A 65 -1.96 -5.56 3.07
C PHE A 65 -1.10 -6.80 2.89
N ALA A 66 -0.13 -6.79 1.98
CA ALA A 66 0.77 -7.92 1.78
C ALA A 66 2.22 -7.46 1.75
N LEU A 67 3.05 -8.06 2.61
CA LEU A 67 4.50 -7.91 2.53
C LEU A 67 5.02 -8.93 1.51
N PHE A 68 5.63 -8.45 0.42
CA PHE A 68 6.08 -9.31 -0.69
C PHE A 68 7.60 -9.26 -0.92
N GLY A 69 8.30 -8.33 -0.26
CA GLY A 69 9.77 -8.27 -0.30
C GLY A 69 10.31 -7.77 1.03
N LYS A 70 11.40 -8.37 1.50
CA LYS A 70 12.07 -7.97 2.73
C LYS A 70 13.57 -8.20 2.62
N GLU A 71 14.33 -7.15 2.89
CA GLU A 71 15.79 -7.17 2.85
C GLU A 71 16.32 -6.41 4.07
N SER A 72 17.46 -6.84 4.57
CA SER A 72 18.19 -6.15 5.63
C SER A 72 19.68 -6.17 5.34
N ASP A 73 20.35 -5.06 5.65
CA ASP A 73 21.80 -4.92 5.52
C ASP A 73 22.32 -4.01 6.63
N GLY A 74 23.05 -4.59 7.58
CA GLY A 74 23.81 -3.82 8.58
C GLY A 74 22.96 -2.84 9.38
N GLY A 75 21.73 -3.22 9.75
CA GLY A 75 20.82 -2.32 10.49
C GLY A 75 19.82 -1.55 9.62
N ARG A 76 20.00 -1.50 8.30
CA ARG A 76 19.01 -0.97 7.37
C ARG A 76 18.03 -2.05 6.97
N VAL A 77 16.78 -1.68 6.78
CA VAL A 77 15.73 -2.55 6.26
C VAL A 77 15.08 -1.94 5.05
N ARG A 78 14.64 -2.81 4.15
CA ARG A 78 13.82 -2.49 2.99
C ARG A 78 12.66 -3.47 2.95
N LEU A 79 11.45 -2.96 3.01
CA LEU A 79 10.21 -3.72 3.02
C LEU A 79 9.38 -3.30 1.80
N ARG A 80 8.98 -4.25 0.97
CA ARG A 80 8.07 -3.99 -0.15
C ARG A 80 6.67 -4.49 0.19
N VAL A 81 5.74 -3.57 0.14
CA VAL A 81 4.39 -3.74 0.69
C VAL A 81 3.37 -3.38 -0.37
N ALA A 82 2.42 -4.29 -0.61
CA ALA A 82 1.24 -4.06 -1.39
C ALA A 82 0.08 -3.69 -0.45
N ILE A 83 -0.61 -2.60 -0.76
CA ILE A 83 -1.76 -2.13 0.01
C ILE A 83 -2.94 -2.07 -0.94
N ALA A 84 -4.00 -2.80 -0.60
CA ALA A 84 -5.27 -2.71 -1.31
C ALA A 84 -6.28 -1.91 -0.47
N ALA A 85 -7.14 -1.18 -1.16
CA ALA A 85 -8.29 -0.53 -0.56
C ALA A 85 -9.47 -0.58 -1.53
N GLN A 86 -10.67 -0.49 -0.98
CA GLN A 86 -11.91 -0.41 -1.73
C GLN A 86 -12.54 0.96 -1.51
N GLY A 87 -12.93 1.62 -2.60
CA GLY A 87 -13.68 2.87 -2.58
C GLY A 87 -15.11 2.66 -3.05
N VAL A 88 -15.95 3.68 -2.84
CA VAL A 88 -17.38 3.63 -3.07
C VAL A 88 -17.82 4.84 -3.90
N GLY A 89 -18.38 4.56 -5.07
CA GLY A 89 -18.92 5.58 -5.97
C GLY A 89 -20.43 5.54 -6.06
N SER A 90 -21.02 6.64 -6.52
CA SER A 90 -22.47 6.71 -6.78
C SER A 90 -22.79 6.31 -8.22
N GLY A 91 -23.55 5.23 -8.39
CA GLY A 91 -24.04 4.77 -9.69
C GLY A 91 -25.22 5.59 -10.21
N VAL A 92 -25.42 5.58 -11.53
CA VAL A 92 -26.46 6.34 -12.25
C VAL A 92 -27.91 6.06 -11.84
N ALA A 93 -28.17 4.97 -11.11
CA ALA A 93 -29.49 4.62 -10.57
C ALA A 93 -29.59 4.76 -9.03
N GLY A 94 -28.67 5.49 -8.40
CA GLY A 94 -28.59 5.60 -6.94
C GLY A 94 -28.02 4.35 -6.23
N GLY A 95 -27.62 3.33 -7.00
CA GLY A 95 -26.88 2.17 -6.49
C GLY A 95 -25.42 2.52 -6.20
N GLN A 96 -24.81 1.85 -5.23
CA GLN A 96 -23.38 1.98 -4.95
C GLN A 96 -22.55 1.15 -5.93
N VAL A 97 -21.44 1.72 -6.38
CA VAL A 97 -20.40 1.03 -7.15
C VAL A 97 -19.18 0.88 -6.26
N PHE A 98 -18.59 -0.31 -6.24
CA PHE A 98 -17.40 -0.61 -5.45
C PHE A 98 -16.24 -0.89 -6.39
N GLU A 99 -15.11 -0.22 -6.17
CA GLU A 99 -13.87 -0.47 -6.90
C GLU A 99 -12.75 -0.75 -5.92
N ARG A 100 -11.88 -1.70 -6.26
CA ARG A 100 -10.73 -2.08 -5.44
C ARG A 100 -9.46 -1.75 -6.20
N VAL A 101 -8.54 -1.05 -5.54
CA VAL A 101 -7.27 -0.64 -6.11
C VAL A 101 -6.15 -1.15 -5.23
N ARG A 102 -5.02 -1.49 -5.86
CA ARG A 102 -3.76 -1.76 -5.17
C ARG A 102 -2.70 -0.71 -5.51
N VAL A 103 -1.96 -0.31 -4.48
CA VAL A 103 -0.70 0.44 -4.58
C VAL A 103 0.43 -0.37 -3.95
N CYS A 104 1.65 -0.27 -4.48
CA CYS A 104 2.82 -0.92 -3.88
C CYS A 104 3.88 0.11 -3.52
N VAL A 105 4.42 -0.02 -2.33
CA VAL A 105 5.43 0.89 -1.81
C VAL A 105 6.63 0.13 -1.24
N GLU A 106 7.79 0.73 -1.37
CA GLU A 106 9.00 0.34 -0.68
C GLU A 106 9.18 1.24 0.54
N VAL A 107 9.22 0.63 1.73
CA VAL A 107 9.55 1.31 2.97
C VAL A 107 10.98 0.96 3.33
N THR A 108 11.85 1.97 3.34
CA THR A 108 13.22 1.81 3.85
C THR A 108 13.29 2.36 5.26
N GLY A 109 14.17 1.83 6.10
CA GLY A 109 14.35 2.34 7.46
C GLY A 109 15.70 1.94 8.03
N THR A 110 16.16 2.68 9.04
CA THR A 110 17.41 2.36 9.76
C THR A 110 17.09 2.15 11.23
N ARG A 111 17.58 1.05 11.78
CA ARG A 111 17.43 0.70 13.20
C ARG A 111 18.22 1.65 14.09
N GLY A 112 17.66 2.00 15.25
CA GLY A 112 18.34 2.84 16.24
C GLY A 112 17.37 3.71 17.04
N VAL A 113 17.93 4.59 17.87
CA VAL A 113 17.15 5.50 18.74
C VAL A 113 16.34 6.52 17.95
N ASN A 114 16.80 6.89 16.75
CA ASN A 114 16.14 7.81 15.84
C ASN A 114 16.00 7.17 14.46
N PRO A 115 15.12 6.19 14.29
CA PRO A 115 14.91 5.56 12.99
C PRO A 115 14.32 6.59 12.03
N ARG A 116 14.76 6.52 10.78
CA ARG A 116 14.27 7.37 9.69
C ARG A 116 13.77 6.49 8.57
N ALA A 117 12.53 6.04 8.72
CA ALA A 117 11.85 5.33 7.67
C ALA A 117 11.35 6.30 6.60
N GLU A 118 11.49 5.89 5.36
CA GLU A 118 10.99 6.59 4.18
C GLU A 118 10.12 5.64 3.37
N VAL A 119 9.07 6.18 2.76
CA VAL A 119 8.22 5.43 1.84
C VAL A 119 8.42 5.97 0.44
N HIS A 120 8.64 5.06 -0.49
CA HIS A 120 8.82 5.33 -1.91
C HIS A 120 7.90 4.43 -2.69
N ASP A 121 7.50 4.90 -3.85
CA ASP A 121 6.64 4.12 -4.73
C ASP A 121 7.43 3.01 -5.41
N THR A 122 6.80 1.85 -5.62
CA THR A 122 7.45 0.73 -6.28
C THR A 122 6.46 -0.05 -7.14
N ALA A 123 6.97 -0.77 -8.14
CA ALA A 123 6.13 -1.63 -8.96
C ALA A 123 5.59 -2.80 -8.11
N CYS A 124 4.31 -3.13 -8.32
CA CYS A 124 3.76 -4.34 -7.74
C CYS A 124 4.31 -5.57 -8.46
N ASP A 125 4.79 -6.54 -7.70
CA ASP A 125 5.07 -7.89 -8.20
C ASP A 125 3.84 -8.77 -7.96
N ASP A 126 2.95 -8.82 -8.94
CA ASP A 126 1.70 -9.57 -8.83
C ASP A 126 1.92 -11.10 -8.74
N GLN A 127 3.12 -11.61 -9.07
CA GLN A 127 3.46 -13.02 -8.85
C GLN A 127 3.83 -13.29 -7.38
N ALA A 128 4.41 -12.30 -6.70
CA ALA A 128 4.79 -12.39 -5.29
C ALA A 128 3.67 -12.03 -4.31
N ILE A 129 2.56 -11.45 -4.76
CA ILE A 129 1.41 -11.05 -3.92
C ILE A 129 0.33 -12.15 -3.95
N PRO A 130 0.21 -12.99 -2.92
CA PRO A 130 -0.68 -14.15 -2.95
C PRO A 130 -2.17 -13.76 -2.92
N GLY A 131 -2.98 -14.48 -3.70
CA GLY A 131 -4.44 -14.51 -3.55
C GLY A 131 -5.22 -13.32 -4.12
N GLN A 132 -4.60 -12.49 -4.95
CA GLN A 132 -5.22 -11.25 -5.41
C GLN A 132 -5.00 -10.93 -6.90
N GLY A 133 -4.91 -11.97 -7.74
CA GLY A 133 -4.96 -11.81 -9.19
C GLY A 133 -6.33 -11.27 -9.59
N GLY A 134 -6.36 -10.04 -10.12
CA GLY A 134 -7.59 -9.39 -10.58
C GLY A 134 -7.90 -8.04 -9.94
N ILE A 135 -7.12 -7.57 -8.95
CA ILE A 135 -7.23 -6.19 -8.48
C ILE A 135 -6.36 -5.30 -9.37
N PRO A 136 -6.91 -4.24 -10.00
CA PRO A 136 -6.13 -3.31 -10.79
C PRO A 136 -5.06 -2.62 -9.93
N THR A 137 -3.83 -2.67 -10.42
CA THR A 137 -2.69 -1.97 -9.86
C THR A 137 -2.61 -0.56 -10.42
N VAL A 138 -2.51 0.41 -9.52
CA VAL A 138 -2.38 1.83 -9.89
C VAL A 138 -0.94 2.24 -9.63
N PRO A 139 -0.18 2.66 -10.67
CA PRO A 139 1.14 3.22 -10.46
C PRO A 139 0.98 4.48 -9.61
N LEU A 140 1.96 4.72 -8.75
CA LEU A 140 2.01 5.96 -8.02
C LEU A 140 2.82 6.93 -8.88
N ASP A 141 2.14 7.93 -9.46
CA ASP A 141 2.74 9.06 -10.20
C ASP A 141 3.96 9.67 -9.52
#